data_AF-A0A2W0FH61-F1
#
_entry.id   AF-A0A2W0FH61-F1
#
_cell.length_a   1.000
_cell.length_b   1.000
_cell.length_c   1.000
_cell.angle_alpha   90.00
_cell.angle_beta   90.00
_cell.angle_gamma   90.00
#
_symmetry.space_group_name_H-M   'P 1'
#
loop_
_entity.id
_entity.type
_entity.pdbx_description
1 polymer ?
#
loop_
_entity_poly.entity_id
_entity_poly.type
_entity_poly.pdbx_seq_one_letter_code
_entity_poly.pdbx_strand_id
1 'polypeptide(L)'
;MDTKKAFVTKGLSITLISAGCEHEVDVSNIGFDFLTEGVAYEVDREVRRNSGISELQLDLDMPLHPYLSYRKVVDHLIGRESSAVERIKIGVCALLTPVPSNGFCEACEAVKSDAFEVFERLTFKKFRESVEGKIERVERLMQFFPGDDVIAKGFSVVLRLIWSGLNVRRVRPYLELEFLKEPLSVDGFKSIVARMQDHCVLQQKPEGKIDLYWGGRDVVKVDESILQCLGAFQASLYFTQLHLDTEARHHSTSCLPESKCPFKGACAAEKIQVNPELCNVAPWKQYMIGFNAQPGEQGCWYGVGVRALAGNHMRGQA
;
A
#
# COMPACT_ATOMS: atom_id res chain seq x y z
N MET A 1 -22.98 -24.76 -22.15
CA MET A 1 -21.73 -25.48 -22.44
C MET A 1 -21.08 -25.78 -21.11
N ASP A 2 -20.82 -27.06 -20.89
CA ASP A 2 -20.41 -27.67 -19.62
C ASP A 2 -18.94 -27.33 -19.29
N THR A 3 -18.68 -26.56 -18.23
CA THR A 3 -17.34 -26.05 -17.85
C THR A 3 -16.56 -26.98 -16.92
N LYS A 4 -16.84 -28.28 -16.95
CA LYS A 4 -16.04 -29.29 -16.24
C LYS A 4 -14.89 -29.78 -17.13
N LYS A 5 -13.71 -29.16 -17.07
CA LYS A 5 -12.46 -29.77 -17.55
C LYS A 5 -11.33 -29.63 -16.55
N ALA A 6 -10.53 -30.70 -16.51
CA ALA A 6 -9.65 -31.12 -15.44
C ALA A 6 -8.38 -30.27 -15.28
N PHE A 7 -7.97 -30.11 -14.03
CA PHE A 7 -6.72 -29.47 -13.62
C PHE A 7 -5.58 -30.51 -13.63
N VAL A 8 -4.39 -30.10 -14.05
CA VAL A 8 -3.16 -30.90 -13.98
C VAL A 8 -2.18 -30.19 -13.06
N THR A 9 -1.80 -30.81 -11.94
CA THR A 9 -0.80 -30.26 -11.00
C THR A 9 0.60 -30.75 -11.40
N LYS A 10 1.52 -29.83 -11.68
CA LYS A 10 2.96 -30.11 -11.85
C LYS A 10 3.74 -29.13 -10.96
N GLY A 11 4.16 -29.59 -9.77
CA GLY A 11 4.50 -28.67 -8.68
C GLY A 11 3.24 -28.06 -8.06
N LEU A 12 3.36 -27.29 -6.98
CA LEU A 12 2.21 -26.59 -6.37
C LEU A 12 1.78 -25.38 -7.24
N SER A 13 1.67 -25.56 -8.56
CA SER A 13 1.09 -24.57 -9.46
C SER A 13 -0.34 -24.95 -9.86
N ILE A 14 -1.22 -23.96 -9.89
CA ILE A 14 -2.61 -24.08 -10.29
C ILE A 14 -2.76 -23.37 -11.63
N THR A 15 -3.06 -24.12 -12.69
CA THR A 15 -3.46 -23.56 -13.97
C THR A 15 -4.93 -23.18 -13.94
N LEU A 16 -5.20 -21.89 -14.13
CA LEU A 16 -6.54 -21.31 -14.18
C LEU A 16 -6.91 -21.04 -15.64
N ILE A 17 -8.04 -21.60 -16.06
CA ILE A 17 -8.63 -21.30 -17.37
C ILE A 17 -9.80 -20.35 -17.16
N SER A 18 -9.78 -19.20 -17.83
CA SER A 18 -10.88 -18.23 -17.82
C SER A 18 -10.99 -17.54 -19.16
N ALA A 19 -12.18 -17.54 -19.77
CA ALA A 19 -12.43 -16.93 -21.08
C ALA A 19 -11.42 -17.34 -22.18
N GLY A 20 -10.92 -18.58 -22.14
CA GLY A 20 -9.95 -19.12 -23.09
C GLY A 20 -8.49 -18.74 -22.81
N CYS A 21 -8.22 -17.95 -21.78
CA CYS A 21 -6.87 -17.66 -21.31
C CYS A 21 -6.46 -18.67 -20.23
N GLU A 22 -5.26 -19.25 -20.38
CA GLU A 22 -4.59 -20.03 -19.35
C GLU A 22 -3.66 -19.12 -18.54
N HIS A 23 -3.73 -19.24 -17.23
CA HIS A 23 -2.84 -18.54 -16.32
C HIS A 23 -2.36 -19.49 -15.22
N GLU A 24 -1.06 -19.65 -15.09
CA GLU A 24 -0.45 -20.49 -14.07
C GLU A 24 -0.14 -19.67 -12.82
N VAL A 25 -0.71 -20.07 -11.69
CA VAL A 25 -0.43 -19.47 -10.38
C VAL A 25 0.42 -20.43 -9.57
N ASP A 26 1.63 -20.02 -9.24
CA ASP A 26 2.47 -20.75 -8.29
C ASP A 26 1.98 -20.49 -6.86
N VAL A 27 1.35 -21.49 -6.24
CA VAL A 27 0.81 -21.43 -4.88
C VAL A 27 1.92 -21.27 -3.85
N SER A 28 3.14 -21.71 -4.17
CA SER A 28 4.30 -21.53 -3.29
C SER A 28 4.81 -20.08 -3.25
N ASN A 29 4.37 -19.25 -4.20
CA ASN A 29 4.73 -17.83 -4.32
C ASN A 29 3.52 -16.88 -4.19
N ILE A 30 2.53 -17.25 -3.38
CA ILE A 30 1.41 -16.36 -3.04
C ILE A 30 1.93 -15.21 -2.15
N GLY A 31 2.22 -14.09 -2.80
CA GLY A 31 2.76 -12.90 -2.17
C GLY A 31 1.71 -11.96 -1.57
N PHE A 32 2.21 -10.89 -0.96
CA PHE A 32 1.42 -9.82 -0.37
C PHE A 32 0.41 -9.20 -1.36
N ASP A 33 0.83 -8.92 -2.59
CA ASP A 33 -0.01 -8.28 -3.61
C ASP A 33 -1.18 -9.16 -4.02
N PHE A 34 -0.95 -10.47 -4.22
CA PHE A 34 -2.01 -11.42 -4.59
C PHE A 34 -3.11 -11.47 -3.52
N LEU A 35 -2.72 -11.57 -2.25
CA LEU A 35 -3.66 -11.62 -1.13
C LEU A 35 -4.39 -10.29 -0.93
N THR A 36 -3.67 -9.18 -1.00
CA THR A 36 -4.23 -7.85 -0.75
C THR A 36 -5.23 -7.47 -1.84
N GLU A 37 -4.86 -7.61 -3.10
CA GLU A 37 -5.74 -7.33 -4.25
C GLU A 37 -6.91 -8.33 -4.32
N GLY A 38 -6.67 -9.61 -4.00
CA GLY A 38 -7.72 -10.63 -3.95
C GLY A 38 -8.78 -10.32 -2.89
N VAL A 39 -8.36 -9.96 -1.68
CA VAL A 39 -9.28 -9.53 -0.60
C VAL A 39 -10.00 -8.23 -0.97
N ALA A 40 -9.27 -7.23 -1.49
CA ALA A 40 -9.85 -5.96 -1.91
C ALA A 40 -10.92 -6.15 -2.98
N TYR A 41 -10.69 -7.04 -3.94
CA TYR A 41 -11.66 -7.35 -4.98
C TYR A 41 -12.89 -8.06 -4.44
N GLU A 42 -12.76 -9.01 -3.51
CA GLU A 42 -13.92 -9.64 -2.88
C GLU A 42 -14.76 -8.60 -2.12
N VAL A 43 -14.14 -7.61 -1.48
CA VAL A 43 -14.86 -6.48 -0.88
C VAL A 43 -15.58 -5.64 -1.93
N ASP A 44 -14.87 -5.17 -2.97
CA ASP A 44 -15.45 -4.35 -4.04
C ASP A 44 -16.64 -5.05 -4.71
N ARG A 45 -16.47 -6.33 -5.01
CA ARG A 45 -17.47 -7.16 -5.67
C ARG A 45 -18.75 -7.27 -4.85
N GLU A 46 -18.64 -7.48 -3.54
CA GLU A 46 -19.82 -7.51 -2.66
C GLU A 46 -20.48 -6.13 -2.52
N VAL A 47 -19.70 -5.05 -2.41
CA VAL A 47 -20.25 -3.68 -2.38
C VAL A 47 -21.04 -3.39 -3.67
N ARG A 48 -20.51 -3.78 -4.83
CA ARG A 48 -21.17 -3.63 -6.13
C ARG A 48 -22.43 -4.47 -6.25
N ARG A 49 -22.37 -5.74 -5.82
CA ARG A 49 -23.54 -6.63 -5.75
C ARG A 49 -24.65 -6.02 -4.89
N ASN A 50 -24.30 -5.55 -3.70
CA ASN A 50 -25.24 -4.98 -2.74
C ASN A 50 -25.81 -3.63 -3.21
N SER A 51 -25.12 -2.96 -4.14
CA SER A 51 -25.60 -1.77 -4.84
C SER A 51 -26.51 -2.10 -6.04
N GLY A 52 -26.84 -3.37 -6.26
CA GLY A 52 -27.75 -3.83 -7.32
C GLY A 52 -27.09 -4.14 -8.66
N ILE A 53 -25.76 -4.19 -8.74
CA ILE A 53 -25.08 -4.64 -9.97
C ILE A 53 -25.32 -6.14 -10.18
N SER A 54 -25.72 -6.51 -11.40
CA SER A 54 -26.01 -7.89 -11.76
C SER A 54 -24.76 -8.78 -11.73
N GLU A 55 -24.91 -10.06 -11.38
CA GLU A 55 -23.80 -11.04 -11.33
C GLU A 55 -22.97 -11.06 -12.62
N LEU A 56 -23.62 -10.96 -13.77
CA LEU A 56 -22.96 -10.96 -15.09
C LEU A 56 -22.02 -9.77 -15.30
N GLN A 57 -22.19 -8.69 -14.52
CA GLN A 57 -21.41 -7.46 -14.65
C GLN A 57 -20.36 -7.28 -13.56
N LEU A 58 -20.39 -8.09 -12.50
CA LEU A 58 -19.46 -7.95 -11.38
C LEU A 58 -18.00 -8.18 -11.79
N ASP A 59 -17.80 -9.09 -12.74
CA ASP A 59 -16.47 -9.56 -13.12
C ASP A 59 -16.01 -9.00 -14.48
N LEU A 60 -16.83 -8.16 -15.13
CA LEU A 60 -16.49 -7.52 -16.41
C LEU A 60 -15.28 -6.60 -16.24
N ASP A 61 -14.40 -6.61 -17.24
CA ASP A 61 -13.18 -5.80 -17.34
C ASP A 61 -12.14 -6.00 -16.20
N MET A 62 -12.34 -6.99 -15.33
CA MET A 62 -11.39 -7.31 -14.28
C MET A 62 -10.27 -8.21 -14.79
N PRO A 63 -8.98 -7.86 -14.54
CA PRO A 63 -7.87 -8.73 -14.88
C PRO A 63 -7.99 -10.10 -14.20
N LEU A 64 -7.58 -11.17 -14.91
CA LEU A 64 -7.66 -12.52 -14.38
C LEU A 64 -6.83 -12.70 -13.09
N HIS A 65 -5.62 -12.15 -13.07
CA HIS A 65 -4.72 -12.21 -11.93
C HIS A 65 -4.38 -10.79 -11.44
N PRO A 66 -4.35 -10.55 -10.12
CA PRO A 66 -4.65 -11.49 -9.02
C PRO A 66 -6.16 -11.66 -8.70
N TYR A 67 -7.02 -10.79 -9.25
CA TYR A 67 -8.42 -10.62 -8.85
C TYR A 67 -9.30 -11.88 -9.00
N LEU A 68 -9.58 -12.29 -10.23
CA LEU A 68 -10.47 -13.44 -10.50
C LEU A 68 -9.81 -14.77 -10.11
N SER A 69 -8.49 -14.83 -10.10
CA SER A 69 -7.71 -16.00 -9.70
C SER A 69 -7.79 -16.30 -8.21
N TYR A 70 -7.91 -15.28 -7.36
CA TYR A 70 -7.90 -15.44 -5.90
C TYR A 70 -8.96 -16.42 -5.42
N ARG A 71 -10.22 -16.21 -5.82
CA ARG A 71 -11.34 -17.12 -5.50
C ARG A 71 -11.07 -18.54 -5.97
N LYS A 72 -10.65 -18.72 -7.23
CA LYS A 72 -10.42 -20.05 -7.80
C LYS A 72 -9.33 -20.80 -7.06
N VAL A 73 -8.27 -20.11 -6.64
CA VAL A 73 -7.20 -20.70 -5.83
C VAL A 73 -7.71 -21.10 -4.45
N VAL A 74 -8.47 -20.24 -3.78
CA VAL A 74 -9.10 -20.58 -2.49
C VAL A 74 -9.99 -21.81 -2.62
N ASP A 75 -10.93 -21.79 -3.57
CA ASP A 75 -11.89 -22.88 -3.79
C ASP A 75 -11.18 -24.21 -4.08
N HIS A 76 -10.10 -24.17 -4.85
CA HIS A 76 -9.27 -25.33 -5.13
C HIS A 76 -8.61 -25.89 -3.87
N LEU A 77 -7.99 -25.04 -3.05
CA LEU A 77 -7.27 -25.47 -1.86
C LEU A 77 -8.20 -25.99 -0.76
N ILE A 78 -9.38 -25.37 -0.58
CA ILE A 78 -10.37 -25.85 0.39
C ILE A 78 -11.19 -27.03 -0.14
N GLY A 79 -11.21 -27.25 -1.45
CA GLY A 79 -11.90 -28.37 -2.11
C GLY A 79 -13.40 -28.17 -2.33
N ARG A 80 -13.91 -26.93 -2.22
CA ARG A 80 -15.32 -26.55 -2.43
C ARG A 80 -15.46 -25.08 -2.79
N GLU A 81 -16.65 -24.66 -3.22
CA GLU A 81 -16.97 -23.24 -3.34
C GLU A 81 -16.91 -22.56 -1.96
N SER A 82 -16.25 -21.41 -1.91
CA SER A 82 -16.20 -20.51 -0.76
C SER A 82 -17.23 -19.40 -0.85
N SER A 83 -17.57 -18.82 0.29
CA SER A 83 -18.26 -17.53 0.38
C SER A 83 -17.28 -16.35 0.34
N ALA A 84 -17.76 -15.15 0.05
CA ALA A 84 -16.94 -13.93 0.10
C ALA A 84 -16.36 -13.69 1.51
N VAL A 85 -17.15 -13.97 2.55
CA VAL A 85 -16.71 -13.86 3.95
C VAL A 85 -15.54 -14.79 4.24
N GLU A 86 -15.61 -16.05 3.81
CA GLU A 86 -14.51 -17.00 3.99
C GLU A 86 -13.24 -16.55 3.26
N ARG A 87 -13.37 -16.11 2.01
CA ARG A 87 -12.25 -15.60 1.22
C ARG A 87 -11.59 -14.39 1.86
N ILE A 88 -12.38 -13.44 2.36
CA ILE A 88 -11.85 -12.27 3.08
C ILE A 88 -11.13 -12.72 4.35
N LYS A 89 -11.73 -13.61 5.15
CA LYS A 89 -11.13 -14.10 6.39
C LYS A 89 -9.81 -14.84 6.15
N ILE A 90 -9.77 -15.74 5.16
CA ILE A 90 -8.57 -16.49 4.78
C ILE A 90 -7.43 -15.53 4.42
N GLY A 91 -7.70 -14.58 3.51
CA GLY A 91 -6.68 -13.63 3.04
C GLY A 91 -6.20 -12.69 4.15
N VAL A 92 -7.12 -12.19 4.97
CA VAL A 92 -6.74 -11.34 6.12
C VAL A 92 -5.92 -12.11 7.15
N CYS A 93 -6.34 -13.32 7.55
CA CYS A 93 -5.54 -14.13 8.48
C CYS A 93 -4.14 -14.41 7.92
N ALA A 94 -4.04 -14.75 6.63
CA ALA A 94 -2.76 -14.97 5.97
C ALA A 94 -1.84 -13.74 6.09
N LEU A 95 -2.35 -12.54 5.78
CA LEU A 95 -1.63 -11.27 5.87
C LEU A 95 -1.19 -10.89 7.30
N LEU A 96 -1.83 -11.46 8.33
CA LEU A 96 -1.45 -11.25 9.73
C LEU A 96 -0.35 -12.22 10.22
N THR A 97 -0.02 -13.23 9.42
CA THR A 97 1.11 -14.13 9.71
C THR A 97 2.44 -13.51 9.28
N PRO A 98 3.58 -13.93 9.87
CA PRO A 98 4.90 -13.45 9.45
C PRO A 98 5.27 -13.80 8.00
N VAL A 99 4.71 -14.89 7.46
CA VAL A 99 4.95 -15.40 6.11
C VAL A 99 3.59 -15.62 5.44
N PRO A 100 3.06 -14.62 4.72
CA PRO A 100 1.68 -14.66 4.22
C PRO A 100 1.36 -15.85 3.31
N SER A 101 2.31 -16.33 2.51
CA SER A 101 2.14 -17.52 1.67
C SER A 101 1.83 -18.77 2.51
N ASN A 102 2.64 -19.02 3.54
CA ASN A 102 2.41 -20.14 4.47
C ASN A 102 1.10 -19.95 5.24
N GLY A 103 0.84 -18.75 5.74
CA GLY A 103 -0.40 -18.43 6.46
C GLY A 103 -1.65 -18.64 5.60
N PHE A 104 -1.57 -18.39 4.29
CA PHE A 104 -2.65 -18.64 3.35
C PHE A 104 -2.94 -20.13 3.18
N CYS A 105 -1.90 -20.96 3.01
CA CYS A 105 -2.04 -22.41 2.94
C CYS A 105 -2.63 -22.98 4.25
N GLU A 106 -2.11 -22.55 5.40
CA GLU A 106 -2.61 -22.97 6.72
C GLU A 106 -4.07 -22.55 6.94
N ALA A 107 -4.45 -21.34 6.51
CA ALA A 107 -5.82 -20.85 6.58
C ALA A 107 -6.79 -21.70 5.72
N CYS A 108 -6.40 -22.02 4.48
CA CYS A 108 -7.20 -22.87 3.59
C CYS A 108 -7.36 -24.28 4.17
N GLU A 109 -6.27 -24.88 4.67
CA GLU A 109 -6.32 -26.21 5.30
C GLU A 109 -7.19 -26.20 6.57
N ALA A 110 -7.14 -25.12 7.35
CA ALA A 110 -7.99 -24.97 8.53
C ALA A 110 -9.48 -24.85 8.17
N VAL A 111 -9.85 -24.21 7.06
CA VAL A 111 -11.23 -24.22 6.55
C VAL A 111 -11.64 -25.62 6.09
N LYS A 112 -10.77 -26.30 5.35
CA LYS A 112 -11.01 -27.66 4.84
C LYS A 112 -11.22 -28.68 5.96
N SER A 113 -10.47 -28.54 7.05
CA SER A 113 -10.52 -29.42 8.22
C SER A 113 -11.47 -28.93 9.33
N ASP A 114 -12.32 -27.94 9.06
CA ASP A 114 -13.27 -27.36 10.02
C ASP A 114 -12.62 -26.87 11.34
N ALA A 115 -11.38 -26.41 11.25
CA ALA A 115 -10.55 -25.93 12.37
C ALA A 115 -10.27 -24.42 12.27
N PHE A 116 -10.98 -23.70 11.39
CA PHE A 116 -10.67 -22.31 11.07
C PHE A 116 -10.76 -21.37 12.29
N GLU A 117 -11.76 -21.53 13.16
CA GLU A 117 -11.89 -20.71 14.36
C GLU A 117 -10.68 -20.83 15.31
N VAL A 118 -10.09 -22.03 15.39
CA VAL A 118 -8.89 -22.27 16.20
C VAL A 118 -7.68 -21.57 15.57
N PHE A 119 -7.51 -21.72 14.26
CA PHE A 119 -6.46 -21.05 13.50
C PHE A 119 -6.57 -19.53 13.59
N GLU A 120 -7.77 -18.98 13.39
CA GLU A 120 -8.09 -17.56 13.50
C GLU A 120 -7.69 -17.00 14.87
N ARG A 121 -8.15 -17.65 15.96
CA ARG A 121 -7.85 -17.24 17.33
C ARG A 121 -6.35 -17.24 17.63
N LEU A 122 -5.62 -18.28 17.19
CA LEU A 122 -4.17 -18.38 17.39
C LEU A 122 -3.42 -17.32 16.58
N THR A 123 -3.82 -17.09 15.34
CA THR A 123 -3.24 -16.07 14.46
C THR A 123 -3.41 -14.68 15.07
N PHE A 124 -4.61 -14.36 15.55
CA PHE A 124 -4.87 -13.06 16.19
C PHE A 124 -4.14 -12.88 17.51
N LYS A 125 -3.98 -13.96 18.31
CA LYS A 125 -3.16 -13.90 19.52
C LYS A 125 -1.71 -13.56 19.18
N LYS A 126 -1.08 -14.32 18.28
CA LYS A 126 0.31 -14.11 17.84
C LYS A 126 0.51 -12.72 17.21
N PHE A 127 -0.44 -12.27 16.40
CA PHE A 127 -0.39 -10.95 15.79
C PHE A 127 -0.40 -9.86 16.86
N ARG A 128 -1.32 -9.91 17.84
CA ARG A 128 -1.39 -8.91 18.92
C ARG A 128 -0.10 -8.84 19.73
N GLU A 129 0.46 -9.99 20.12
CA GLU A 129 1.74 -10.08 20.82
C GLU A 129 2.88 -9.47 19.98
N SER A 130 2.90 -9.73 18.66
CA SER A 130 3.90 -9.14 17.75
C SER A 130 3.72 -7.63 17.58
N VAL A 131 2.48 -7.14 17.56
CA VAL A 131 2.17 -5.72 17.39
C VAL A 131 2.65 -4.89 18.58
N GLU A 132 2.53 -5.39 19.81
CA GLU A 132 2.99 -4.68 21.01
C GLU A 132 4.49 -4.33 20.91
N GLY A 133 5.34 -5.31 20.59
CA GLY A 133 6.77 -5.06 20.38
C GLY A 133 7.09 -4.15 19.19
N LYS A 134 6.24 -4.16 18.14
CA LYS A 134 6.37 -3.24 16.99
C LYS A 134 5.98 -1.81 17.35
N ILE A 135 4.91 -1.63 18.12
CA ILE A 135 4.46 -0.32 18.61
C ILE A 135 5.56 0.31 19.48
N GLU A 136 6.11 -0.42 20.44
CA GLU A 136 7.21 0.08 21.26
C GLU A 136 8.43 0.48 20.42
N ARG A 137 8.74 -0.29 19.38
CA ARG A 137 9.85 0.04 18.47
C ARG A 137 9.56 1.32 17.68
N VAL A 138 8.32 1.50 17.20
CA VAL A 138 7.90 2.73 16.53
C VAL A 138 7.99 3.92 17.48
N GLU A 139 7.52 3.78 18.72
CA GLU A 139 7.60 4.83 19.75
C GLU A 139 9.05 5.19 20.08
N ARG A 140 9.95 4.20 20.21
CA ARG A 140 11.39 4.45 20.36
C ARG A 140 12.00 5.15 19.15
N LEU A 141 11.59 4.79 17.93
CA LEU A 141 12.05 5.50 16.71
C LEU A 141 11.55 6.95 16.68
N MET A 142 10.31 7.20 17.12
CA MET A 142 9.79 8.56 17.25
C MET A 142 10.59 9.39 18.27
N GLN A 143 11.09 8.76 19.34
CA GLN A 143 11.96 9.41 20.33
C GLN A 143 13.41 9.57 19.87
N PHE A 144 13.90 8.69 18.99
CA PHE A 144 15.29 8.69 18.49
C PHE A 144 15.54 9.69 17.37
N PHE A 145 14.49 10.15 16.69
CA PHE A 145 14.55 11.30 15.78
C PHE A 145 13.91 12.54 16.44
N PRO A 146 14.42 13.05 17.59
CA PRO A 146 13.93 14.28 18.16
C PRO A 146 14.48 15.42 17.30
N GLY A 147 13.64 16.00 16.46
CA GLY A 147 14.06 17.07 15.57
C GLY A 147 12.88 17.85 15.03
N ASP A 148 13.08 19.17 14.93
CA ASP A 148 12.15 20.07 14.24
C ASP A 148 12.50 20.24 12.76
N ASP A 149 13.51 19.52 12.27
CA ASP A 149 13.88 19.54 10.86
C ASP A 149 12.85 18.79 9.98
N VAL A 150 12.91 19.10 8.70
CA VAL A 150 11.97 18.63 7.69
C VAL A 150 11.95 17.10 7.58
N ILE A 151 13.09 16.42 7.73
CA ILE A 151 13.21 14.96 7.61
C ILE A 151 12.62 14.30 8.85
N ALA A 152 12.95 14.79 10.04
CA ALA A 152 12.39 14.30 11.29
C ALA A 152 10.85 14.46 11.31
N LYS A 153 10.33 15.63 10.89
CA LYS A 153 8.89 15.87 10.77
C LYS A 153 8.23 14.94 9.75
N GLY A 154 8.80 14.77 8.56
CA GLY A 154 8.27 13.84 7.55
C GLY A 154 8.27 12.39 8.02
N PHE A 155 9.36 11.95 8.67
CA PHE A 155 9.46 10.61 9.23
C PHE A 155 8.45 10.37 10.35
N SER A 156 8.21 11.37 11.22
CA SER A 156 7.20 11.30 12.29
C SER A 156 5.79 11.06 11.74
N VAL A 157 5.45 11.60 10.57
CA VAL A 157 4.17 11.32 9.89
C VAL A 157 4.09 9.84 9.53
N VAL A 158 5.13 9.29 8.89
CA VAL A 158 5.18 7.88 8.51
C VAL A 158 5.05 6.96 9.75
N LEU A 159 5.78 7.26 10.82
CA LEU A 159 5.69 6.49 12.06
C LEU A 159 4.30 6.55 12.70
N ARG A 160 3.63 7.71 12.69
CA ARG A 160 2.23 7.84 13.15
C ARG A 160 1.27 7.02 12.29
N LEU A 161 1.45 6.98 10.97
CA LEU A 161 0.65 6.16 10.07
C LEU A 161 0.80 4.67 10.39
N ILE A 162 2.05 4.19 10.54
CA ILE A 162 2.34 2.80 10.91
C ILE A 162 1.71 2.48 12.27
N TRP A 163 1.91 3.33 13.27
CA TRP A 163 1.36 3.13 14.61
C TRP A 163 -0.18 3.08 14.58
N SER A 164 -0.82 4.00 13.86
CA SER A 164 -2.27 4.05 13.70
C SER A 164 -2.81 2.79 13.02
N GLY A 165 -2.21 2.38 11.89
CA GLY A 165 -2.59 1.17 11.17
C GLY A 165 -2.46 -0.10 12.01
N LEU A 166 -1.34 -0.26 12.72
CA LEU A 166 -1.12 -1.36 13.65
C LEU A 166 -2.19 -1.40 14.75
N ASN A 167 -2.54 -0.24 15.32
CA ASN A 167 -3.56 -0.15 16.37
C ASN A 167 -4.96 -0.47 15.86
N VAL A 168 -5.34 0.04 14.69
CA VAL A 168 -6.66 -0.27 14.10
C VAL A 168 -6.76 -1.78 13.88
N ARG A 169 -5.75 -2.41 13.24
CA ARG A 169 -5.77 -3.86 12.97
C ARG A 169 -5.72 -4.70 14.24
N ARG A 170 -5.02 -4.25 15.28
CA ARG A 170 -4.95 -4.91 16.60
C ARG A 170 -6.32 -5.04 17.26
N VAL A 171 -7.17 -4.02 17.12
CA VAL A 171 -8.51 -3.96 17.72
C VAL A 171 -9.58 -4.53 16.78
N ARG A 172 -9.40 -4.36 15.47
CA ARG A 172 -10.36 -4.72 14.43
C ARG A 172 -9.63 -5.52 13.35
N PRO A 173 -9.44 -6.83 13.53
CA PRO A 173 -8.64 -7.63 12.61
C PRO A 173 -9.30 -7.79 11.24
N TYR A 174 -10.65 -7.75 11.15
CA TYR A 174 -11.41 -7.88 9.91
C TYR A 174 -12.17 -6.59 9.55
N LEU A 175 -11.44 -5.53 9.23
CA LEU A 175 -12.05 -4.25 8.81
C LEU A 175 -12.84 -4.41 7.50
N GLU A 176 -12.35 -5.28 6.62
CA GLU A 176 -12.88 -5.55 5.29
C GLU A 176 -14.32 -6.06 5.34
N LEU A 177 -14.64 -6.89 6.33
CA LEU A 177 -15.99 -7.42 6.52
C LEU A 177 -17.02 -6.34 6.88
N GLU A 178 -16.59 -5.14 7.29
CA GLU A 178 -17.54 -4.06 7.60
C GLU A 178 -18.21 -3.49 6.35
N PHE A 179 -17.58 -3.60 5.19
CA PHE A 179 -18.15 -3.16 3.91
C PHE A 179 -19.26 -4.09 3.41
N LEU A 180 -19.34 -5.31 3.93
CA LEU A 180 -20.37 -6.28 3.55
C LEU A 180 -21.68 -6.08 4.32
N LYS A 181 -21.76 -5.08 5.23
CA LYS A 181 -22.98 -4.80 6.01
C LYS A 181 -24.07 -4.22 5.12
N GLU A 182 -25.27 -4.77 5.20
CA GLU A 182 -26.44 -4.29 4.47
C GLU A 182 -27.44 -3.57 5.38
N PRO A 183 -27.99 -2.41 4.96
CA PRO A 183 -27.63 -1.63 3.78
C PRO A 183 -26.34 -0.81 4.00
N LEU A 184 -25.48 -0.71 2.96
CA LEU A 184 -24.32 0.18 2.99
C LEU A 184 -24.62 1.48 2.24
N SER A 185 -24.94 2.55 2.97
CA SER A 185 -25.07 3.88 2.38
C SER A 185 -23.71 4.49 2.03
N VAL A 186 -23.69 5.51 1.17
CA VAL A 186 -22.48 6.29 0.85
C VAL A 186 -21.83 6.87 2.11
N ASP A 187 -22.64 7.37 3.05
CA ASP A 187 -22.14 7.91 4.33
C ASP A 187 -21.63 6.80 5.25
N GLY A 188 -22.27 5.63 5.22
CA GLY A 188 -21.79 4.42 5.89
C GLY A 188 -20.41 3.99 5.37
N PHE A 189 -20.23 3.94 4.05
CA PHE A 189 -18.95 3.65 3.40
C PHE A 189 -17.88 4.67 3.82
N LYS A 190 -18.16 5.96 3.70
CA LYS A 190 -17.24 7.04 4.12
C LYS A 190 -16.87 6.92 5.60
N SER A 191 -17.84 6.58 6.45
CA SER A 191 -17.60 6.36 7.89
C SER A 191 -16.69 5.17 8.17
N ILE A 192 -16.84 4.06 7.43
CA ILE A 192 -15.95 2.90 7.54
C ILE A 192 -14.54 3.31 7.12
N VAL A 193 -14.37 3.90 5.94
CA VAL A 193 -13.08 4.37 5.41
C VAL A 193 -12.40 5.36 6.35
N ALA A 194 -13.15 6.31 6.92
CA ALA A 194 -12.60 7.29 7.86
C ALA A 194 -12.07 6.66 9.15
N ARG A 195 -12.60 5.50 9.57
CA ARG A 195 -12.14 4.77 10.77
C ARG A 195 -11.00 3.79 10.49
N MET A 196 -10.56 3.70 9.24
CA MET A 196 -9.35 2.98 8.88
C MET A 196 -8.12 3.84 9.18
N GLN A 197 -6.96 3.38 8.74
CA GLN A 197 -5.74 4.17 8.79
C GLN A 197 -5.89 5.41 7.88
N ASP A 198 -5.35 6.54 8.34
CA ASP A 198 -5.16 7.71 7.48
C ASP A 198 -4.34 7.30 6.25
N HIS A 199 -4.77 7.76 5.08
CA HIS A 199 -4.22 7.33 3.81
C HIS A 199 -4.14 8.49 2.82
N CYS A 200 -3.18 8.36 1.93
CA CYS A 200 -3.00 9.26 0.80
C CYS A 200 -3.54 8.57 -0.45
N VAL A 201 -4.50 9.19 -1.12
CA VAL A 201 -5.03 8.69 -2.39
C VAL A 201 -4.42 9.51 -3.52
N LEU A 202 -3.74 8.80 -4.43
CA LEU A 202 -3.33 9.32 -5.72
C LEU A 202 -4.27 8.73 -6.77
N GLN A 203 -5.10 9.57 -7.39
CA GLN A 203 -6.07 9.13 -8.38
C GLN A 203 -5.85 9.84 -9.72
N GLN A 204 -5.58 9.08 -10.78
CA GLN A 204 -5.65 9.60 -12.13
C GLN A 204 -7.11 9.61 -12.61
N LYS A 205 -7.55 10.75 -13.13
CA LYS A 205 -8.87 10.94 -13.74
C LYS A 205 -8.84 10.60 -15.23
N PRO A 206 -9.98 10.30 -15.87
CA PRO A 206 -10.07 9.99 -17.29
C PRO A 206 -9.41 11.04 -18.20
N GLU A 207 -9.48 12.31 -17.82
CA GLU A 207 -8.85 13.44 -18.51
C GLU A 207 -7.32 13.53 -18.33
N GLY A 208 -6.70 12.56 -17.65
CA GLY A 208 -5.28 12.51 -17.38
C GLY A 208 -4.83 13.38 -16.19
N LYS A 209 -5.74 14.14 -15.58
CA LYS A 209 -5.46 14.89 -14.35
C LYS A 209 -5.19 13.92 -13.20
N ILE A 210 -4.19 14.23 -12.38
CA ILE A 210 -3.90 13.48 -11.16
C ILE A 210 -4.37 14.31 -9.96
N ASP A 211 -5.25 13.74 -9.15
CA ASP A 211 -5.64 14.29 -7.86
C ASP A 211 -4.89 13.56 -6.73
N LEU A 212 -4.41 14.34 -5.77
CA LEU A 212 -3.78 13.86 -4.54
C LEU A 212 -4.59 14.40 -3.36
N TYR A 213 -5.12 13.52 -2.51
CA TYR A 213 -5.82 13.94 -1.30
C TYR A 213 -5.55 12.96 -0.16
N TRP A 214 -5.69 13.47 1.07
CA TRP A 214 -5.61 12.66 2.27
C TRP A 214 -7.02 12.34 2.77
N GLY A 215 -7.23 11.11 3.21
CA GLY A 215 -8.48 10.63 3.82
C GLY A 215 -8.20 9.91 5.13
N GLY A 216 -9.12 10.00 6.09
CA GLY A 216 -8.97 9.39 7.42
C GLY A 216 -9.40 10.32 8.55
N ARG A 217 -9.54 9.77 9.75
CA ARG A 217 -10.05 10.51 10.92
C ARG A 217 -9.08 11.58 11.42
N ASP A 218 -7.78 11.34 11.31
CA ASP A 218 -6.75 12.25 11.84
C ASP A 218 -6.17 13.19 10.77
N VAL A 219 -6.63 13.07 9.52
CA VAL A 219 -6.22 13.91 8.36
C VAL A 219 -6.48 15.41 8.55
N VAL A 220 -7.41 15.80 9.42
CA VAL A 220 -7.66 17.21 9.79
C VAL A 220 -6.38 17.90 10.32
N LYS A 221 -5.35 17.13 10.69
CA LYS A 221 -4.07 17.64 11.21
C LYS A 221 -2.96 17.73 10.16
N VAL A 222 -3.17 17.33 8.89
CA VAL A 222 -2.15 17.37 7.84
C VAL A 222 -2.33 18.63 7.01
N ASP A 223 -1.63 19.71 7.40
CA ASP A 223 -1.57 20.94 6.63
C ASP A 223 -0.49 20.88 5.53
N GLU A 224 -0.41 21.91 4.69
CA GLU A 224 0.57 22.00 3.60
C GLU A 224 2.02 21.92 4.10
N SER A 225 2.30 22.37 5.32
CA SER A 225 3.63 22.30 5.93
C SER A 225 4.03 20.86 6.24
N ILE A 226 3.10 20.05 6.74
CA ILE A 226 3.33 18.62 6.98
C ILE A 226 3.48 17.87 5.66
N LEU A 227 2.70 18.22 4.63
CA LEU A 227 2.84 17.66 3.29
C LEU A 227 4.21 17.97 2.68
N GLN A 228 4.70 19.20 2.86
CA GLN A 228 6.05 19.60 2.48
C GLN A 228 7.10 18.72 3.15
N CYS A 229 6.96 18.47 4.45
CA CYS A 229 7.89 17.64 5.20
C CYS A 229 7.87 16.18 4.75
N LEU A 230 6.69 15.63 4.52
CA LEU A 230 6.53 14.26 4.02
C LEU A 230 7.08 14.09 2.60
N GLY A 231 6.77 15.02 1.70
CA GLY A 231 7.29 15.01 0.33
C GLY A 231 8.82 15.11 0.30
N ALA A 232 9.40 15.96 1.15
CA ALA A 232 10.86 16.08 1.29
C ALA A 232 11.50 14.80 1.87
N PHE A 233 10.86 14.16 2.85
CA PHE A 233 11.31 12.87 3.37
C PHE A 233 11.25 11.76 2.32
N GLN A 234 10.17 11.66 1.55
CA GLN A 234 10.06 10.69 0.45
C GLN A 234 11.12 10.95 -0.64
N ALA A 235 11.35 12.22 -0.98
CA ALA A 235 12.40 12.59 -1.92
C ALA A 235 13.80 12.22 -1.44
N SER A 236 14.07 12.36 -0.14
CA SER A 236 15.38 12.04 0.43
C SER A 236 15.65 10.53 0.37
N LEU A 237 14.63 9.71 0.65
CA LEU A 237 14.69 8.26 0.48
C LEU A 237 14.95 7.88 -0.98
N TYR A 238 14.17 8.46 -1.91
CA TYR A 238 14.32 8.19 -3.34
C TYR A 238 15.71 8.61 -3.84
N PHE A 239 16.18 9.80 -3.47
CA PHE A 239 17.53 10.24 -3.83
C PHE A 239 18.61 9.33 -3.26
N THR A 240 18.47 8.88 -2.01
CA THR A 240 19.41 7.92 -1.40
C THR A 240 19.43 6.59 -2.16
N GLN A 241 18.25 6.08 -2.55
CA GLN A 241 18.12 4.86 -3.34
C GLN A 241 18.80 4.97 -4.71
N LEU A 242 18.76 6.14 -5.36
CA LEU A 242 19.45 6.33 -6.64
C LEU A 242 20.97 6.12 -6.53
N HIS A 243 21.57 6.31 -5.36
CA HIS A 243 23.00 6.10 -5.16
C HIS A 243 23.35 4.63 -4.91
N LEU A 244 22.38 3.76 -4.68
CA LEU A 244 22.61 2.34 -4.43
C LEU A 244 22.51 1.55 -5.74
N ASP A 245 23.52 0.75 -6.05
CA ASP A 245 23.43 -0.23 -7.13
C ASP A 245 22.82 -1.56 -6.66
N THR A 246 22.73 -2.53 -7.58
CA THR A 246 22.20 -3.88 -7.31
C THR A 246 23.00 -4.67 -6.29
N GLU A 247 24.23 -4.25 -5.98
CA GLU A 247 25.10 -4.82 -4.95
C GLU A 247 25.08 -3.97 -3.66
N ALA A 248 24.15 -3.01 -3.55
CA ALA A 248 24.04 -2.04 -2.46
C ALA A 248 25.31 -1.19 -2.24
N ARG A 249 26.13 -1.01 -3.28
CA ARG A 249 27.27 -0.07 -3.23
C ARG A 249 26.79 1.35 -3.48
N HIS A 250 27.39 2.30 -2.78
CA HIS A 250 27.05 3.71 -2.89
C HIS A 250 27.88 4.42 -3.95
N HIS A 251 27.23 5.12 -4.88
CA HIS A 251 27.86 5.86 -5.97
C HIS A 251 27.88 7.37 -5.69
N SER A 252 28.65 8.15 -6.47
CA SER A 252 28.63 9.62 -6.39
C SER A 252 27.40 10.18 -7.12
N THR A 253 26.89 11.34 -6.69
CA THR A 253 25.82 12.06 -7.42
C THR A 253 26.18 12.33 -8.89
N SER A 254 27.46 12.45 -9.21
CA SER A 254 27.97 12.63 -10.58
C SER A 254 27.78 11.41 -11.48
N CYS A 255 27.59 10.23 -10.89
CA CYS A 255 27.43 8.96 -11.59
C CYS A 255 25.96 8.49 -11.68
N LEU A 256 25.01 9.29 -11.19
CA LEU A 256 23.60 8.90 -11.18
C LEU A 256 23.04 8.87 -12.60
N PRO A 257 22.24 7.84 -12.94
CA PRO A 257 21.54 7.81 -14.22
C PRO A 257 20.44 8.88 -14.26
N GLU A 258 20.06 9.29 -15.46
CA GLU A 258 18.88 10.13 -15.64
C GLU A 258 17.66 9.48 -15.00
N SER A 259 16.95 10.23 -14.17
CA SER A 259 15.83 9.71 -13.38
C SER A 259 14.73 10.76 -13.27
N LYS A 260 13.49 10.32 -13.38
CA LYS A 260 12.31 11.17 -13.27
C LYS A 260 11.95 11.43 -11.80
N CYS A 261 11.52 12.66 -11.50
CA CYS A 261 10.98 13.03 -10.20
C CYS A 261 9.77 12.15 -9.84
N PRO A 262 9.71 11.56 -8.63
CA PRO A 262 8.58 10.74 -8.19
C PRO A 262 7.27 11.55 -8.05
N PHE A 263 7.34 12.88 -7.98
CA PHE A 263 6.17 13.76 -7.86
C PHE A 263 5.75 14.42 -9.18
N LYS A 264 6.39 14.09 -10.30
CA LYS A 264 6.07 14.70 -11.59
C LYS A 264 4.60 14.48 -11.96
N GLY A 265 3.91 15.54 -12.38
CA GLY A 265 2.50 15.57 -12.74
C GLY A 265 1.56 15.89 -11.56
N ALA A 266 2.00 15.66 -10.32
CA ALA A 266 1.23 15.92 -9.11
C ALA A 266 1.76 17.12 -8.31
N CYS A 267 3.02 17.50 -8.48
CA CYS A 267 3.65 18.59 -7.73
C CYS A 267 3.26 19.97 -8.26
N ALA A 268 2.72 20.84 -7.40
CA ALA A 268 2.43 22.22 -7.76
C ALA A 268 3.67 23.02 -8.17
N ALA A 269 4.84 22.69 -7.56
CA ALA A 269 6.10 23.37 -7.86
C ALA A 269 6.55 23.18 -9.32
N GLU A 270 6.20 22.07 -9.97
CA GLU A 270 6.56 21.81 -11.37
C GLU A 270 6.03 22.90 -12.32
N LYS A 271 4.84 23.44 -12.05
CA LYS A 271 4.18 24.43 -12.92
C LYS A 271 4.77 25.83 -12.81
N ILE A 272 5.47 26.12 -11.72
CA ILE A 272 5.98 27.45 -11.38
C ILE A 272 7.51 27.52 -11.36
N GLN A 273 8.19 26.41 -11.63
CA GLN A 273 9.64 26.32 -11.65
C GLN A 273 10.24 26.91 -12.93
N VAL A 274 11.42 27.52 -12.77
CA VAL A 274 12.20 28.10 -13.88
C VAL A 274 12.70 27.04 -14.86
N ASN A 275 12.91 25.80 -14.39
CA ASN A 275 13.46 24.73 -15.22
C ASN A 275 12.75 23.38 -14.95
N PRO A 276 11.50 23.20 -15.43
CA PRO A 276 10.70 22.00 -15.17
C PRO A 276 11.31 20.74 -15.78
N GLU A 277 12.15 20.86 -16.82
CA GLU A 277 12.81 19.71 -17.47
C GLU A 277 13.75 18.95 -16.53
N LEU A 278 14.30 19.61 -15.52
CA LEU A 278 15.13 18.92 -14.52
C LEU A 278 14.32 17.89 -13.72
N CYS A 279 13.00 18.05 -13.60
CA CYS A 279 12.13 17.02 -13.02
C CYS A 279 12.10 15.73 -13.86
N ASN A 280 12.55 15.74 -15.12
CA ASN A 280 12.58 14.57 -16.00
C ASN A 280 13.89 13.79 -15.94
N VAL A 281 15.00 14.51 -15.78
CA VAL A 281 16.33 13.94 -16.01
C VAL A 281 17.22 13.98 -14.78
N ALA A 282 17.10 15.01 -13.93
CA ALA A 282 18.02 15.20 -12.80
C ALA A 282 17.33 16.01 -11.68
N PRO A 283 16.28 15.47 -11.04
CA PRO A 283 15.45 16.18 -10.08
C PRO A 283 16.23 16.66 -8.86
N TRP A 284 17.35 16.01 -8.53
CA TRP A 284 18.23 16.48 -7.48
C TRP A 284 18.81 17.86 -7.77
N LYS A 285 19.08 18.24 -9.03
CA LYS A 285 19.60 19.57 -9.35
C LYS A 285 18.66 20.72 -8.96
N GLN A 286 17.39 20.43 -8.67
CA GLN A 286 16.45 21.41 -8.13
C GLN A 286 16.88 21.98 -6.77
N TYR A 287 17.74 21.30 -5.98
CA TYR A 287 18.24 21.88 -4.71
C TYR A 287 19.05 23.17 -4.93
N MET A 288 19.68 23.31 -6.11
CA MET A 288 20.51 24.46 -6.52
C MET A 288 19.69 25.64 -7.04
N ILE A 289 18.44 25.40 -7.45
CA ILE A 289 17.60 26.40 -8.12
C ILE A 289 16.58 26.93 -7.11
N GLY A 290 16.97 28.02 -6.43
CA GLY A 290 16.09 29.18 -6.22
C GLY A 290 14.73 29.02 -5.53
N PHE A 291 14.44 27.95 -4.79
CA PHE A 291 13.36 27.95 -3.79
C PHE A 291 14.00 27.78 -2.41
N ASN A 292 14.35 28.90 -1.80
CA ASN A 292 14.75 28.98 -0.39
C ASN A 292 13.52 28.87 0.50
N ALA A 293 12.74 27.80 0.36
CA ALA A 293 11.66 27.55 1.29
C ALA A 293 12.27 27.28 2.68
N GLN A 294 12.07 28.22 3.59
CA GLN A 294 12.27 27.96 5.02
C GLN A 294 11.31 26.84 5.47
N PRO A 295 11.55 26.19 6.62
CA PRO A 295 10.58 25.27 7.21
C PRO A 295 9.19 25.94 7.29
N GLY A 296 8.21 25.45 6.53
CA GLY A 296 6.85 26.01 6.46
C GLY A 296 6.54 26.86 5.22
N GLU A 297 7.51 27.13 4.35
CA GLU A 297 7.29 27.79 3.05
C GLU A 297 7.08 26.74 1.94
N GLN A 298 6.24 27.05 0.94
CA GLN A 298 6.04 26.16 -0.21
C GLN A 298 7.32 26.12 -1.06
N GLY A 299 7.94 24.95 -1.16
CA GLY A 299 9.16 24.73 -1.95
C GLY A 299 9.13 23.42 -2.71
N CYS A 300 10.03 23.23 -3.67
CA CYS A 300 10.19 21.95 -4.35
C CYS A 300 10.47 20.83 -3.33
N TRP A 301 9.53 19.89 -3.16
CA TRP A 301 9.68 18.75 -2.24
C TRP A 301 11.01 18.03 -2.46
N TYR A 302 11.38 17.80 -3.72
CA TYR A 302 12.62 17.12 -4.07
C TYR A 302 13.87 17.90 -3.67
N GLY A 303 13.93 19.19 -4.04
CA GLY A 303 15.06 20.06 -3.71
C GLY A 303 15.25 20.21 -2.20
N VAL A 304 14.14 20.34 -1.44
CA VAL A 304 14.17 20.40 0.03
C VAL A 304 14.68 19.08 0.62
N GLY A 305 14.23 17.94 0.12
CA GLY A 305 14.69 16.62 0.56
C GLY A 305 16.20 16.41 0.36
N VAL A 306 16.72 16.76 -0.82
CA VAL A 306 18.17 16.65 -1.11
C VAL A 306 18.98 17.61 -0.24
N ARG A 307 18.51 18.85 -0.05
CA ARG A 307 19.18 19.83 0.81
C ARG A 307 19.26 19.36 2.26
N ALA A 308 18.21 18.71 2.75
CA ALA A 308 18.21 18.18 4.12
C ALA A 308 19.24 17.06 4.32
N LEU A 309 19.55 16.27 3.29
CA LEU A 309 20.61 15.26 3.33
C LEU A 309 22.02 15.85 3.29
N ALA A 310 22.21 16.99 2.63
CA ALA A 310 23.52 17.65 2.51
C ALA A 310 24.05 18.21 3.84
N GLY A 311 23.22 18.30 4.89
CA GLY A 311 23.60 18.81 6.20
C GLY A 311 23.99 20.30 6.23
N ASN A 312 24.29 20.83 7.43
CA ASN A 312 24.71 22.24 7.61
C ASN A 312 26.08 22.57 6.99
N HIS A 313 26.80 21.61 6.40
CA HIS A 313 28.13 21.83 5.82
C HIS A 313 28.13 22.70 4.55
N MET A 314 26.96 22.95 3.94
CA MET A 314 26.82 23.75 2.72
C MET A 314 26.17 25.14 2.95
N ARG A 315 25.91 25.55 4.20
CA ARG A 315 25.37 26.91 4.48
C ARG A 315 26.40 28.04 4.35
N GLY A 316 27.66 27.73 4.04
CA GLY A 316 28.79 28.67 4.08
C GLY A 316 29.61 28.80 2.80
N GLN A 317 29.12 28.34 1.66
CA GLN A 317 29.74 28.64 0.36
C GLN A 317 28.65 29.09 -0.61
N ALA A 318 28.16 30.31 -0.35
CA ALA A 318 27.55 31.17 -1.34
C ALA A 318 28.66 32.06 -1.94
#